data_AF-A0A1U7VHW8-F1
#
_entry.id   AF-A0A1U7VHW8-F1
#
_cell.length_a   1.000
_cell.length_b   1.000
_cell.length_c   1.000
_cell.angle_alpha   90.00
_cell.angle_beta   90.00
_cell.angle_gamma   90.00
#
_symmetry.space_group_name_H-M   'P 1'
#
loop_
_entity.id
_entity.type
_entity.pdbx_description
1 polymer ?
#
loop_
_entity_poly.entity_id
_entity_poly.type
_entity_poly.pdbx_seq_one_letter_code
_entity_poly.pdbx_strand_id
1 'polypeptide(L)'
;MLKMERSIWFSFLMGVLFLVNFVGCGWSQENADSATASVYIVTLKKPPISHFYGELRVKNQHHSTNGRVTRLDLPSNVSHIDRMNGSYVSQMHDSLLRRALRGEKYLKVCSYHYLINGFAVLVTPLQAFKLARRREVSNIVLDFSVRTATTHTPEFLGLPRGAWAQEGGYRTAGEGVVIGFIDTGIDPTHPSFSDNSHEQTYPVPEHFSGICEVTQDFPSGSCNRKLVGARHFAASAITRGIFNATKDYASPFDGDGHGTHTASIAAGNHGIPVIVAGHNFGNASGMAPHSHIAVYKALYKSFGGFAADVVAAIDQASSWFGDFL
;
A
#
# COMPACT_ATOMS: atom_id res chain seq x y z
N MET A 1 8.67 82.38 -41.89
CA MET A 1 9.19 81.62 -43.05
C MET A 1 7.98 80.91 -43.66
N LEU A 2 7.15 81.61 -44.47
CA LEU A 2 7.08 81.49 -45.95
C LEU A 2 6.93 80.02 -46.38
N LYS A 3 5.96 79.50 -47.14
CA LYS A 3 4.88 79.93 -48.08
C LYS A 3 3.96 78.67 -48.21
N MET A 4 2.63 78.75 -48.34
CA MET A 4 1.87 78.72 -49.62
C MET A 4 2.26 77.50 -50.50
N GLU A 5 1.40 76.57 -50.95
CA GLU A 5 0.12 76.72 -51.67
C GLU A 5 -0.48 75.32 -52.02
N ARG A 6 -1.82 75.23 -52.18
CA ARG A 6 -2.67 74.40 -53.10
C ARG A 6 -2.29 72.93 -53.43
N SER A 7 -3.15 71.95 -53.12
CA SER A 7 -4.33 71.47 -53.87
C SER A 7 -4.02 70.43 -54.96
N ILE A 8 -4.93 69.44 -55.08
CA ILE A 8 -5.27 68.59 -56.23
C ILE A 8 -4.91 67.08 -56.12
N TRP A 9 -5.99 66.30 -55.93
CA TRP A 9 -6.38 65.03 -56.57
C TRP A 9 -5.31 64.15 -57.23
N PHE A 10 -5.37 62.83 -57.03
CA PHE A 10 -5.62 61.86 -58.12
C PHE A 10 -5.72 60.42 -57.57
N SER A 11 -6.89 59.81 -57.76
CA SER A 11 -7.06 58.36 -57.81
C SER A 11 -6.46 57.84 -59.12
N PHE A 12 -5.79 56.68 -59.14
CA PHE A 12 -5.82 55.83 -60.34
C PHE A 12 -5.61 54.35 -60.03
N LEU A 13 -6.53 53.59 -60.62
CA LEU A 13 -6.71 52.15 -60.67
C LEU A 13 -5.94 51.59 -61.88
N MET A 14 -5.19 50.49 -61.71
CA MET A 14 -4.77 49.49 -62.71
C MET A 14 -3.71 48.62 -62.02
N GLY A 15 -3.88 47.32 -61.75
CA GLY A 15 -4.31 46.25 -62.63
C GLY A 15 -3.07 45.42 -63.00
N VAL A 16 -3.02 44.13 -62.63
CA VAL A 16 -2.35 43.01 -63.34
C VAL A 16 -2.44 41.73 -62.48
N LEU A 17 -2.95 40.67 -63.11
CA LEU A 17 -2.97 39.26 -62.69
C LEU A 17 -1.58 38.75 -62.27
N PHE A 18 -1.51 37.81 -61.31
CA PHE A 18 -0.71 36.58 -61.45
C PHE A 18 -1.20 35.47 -60.51
N LEU A 19 -1.19 34.26 -61.04
CA LEU A 19 -1.62 32.99 -60.46
C LEU A 19 -0.69 32.45 -59.35
N VAL A 20 -1.19 31.41 -58.69
CA VAL A 20 -0.52 30.31 -57.96
C VAL A 20 -0.19 30.54 -56.46
N ASN A 21 -1.00 29.97 -55.55
CA ASN A 21 -0.71 28.68 -54.89
C ASN A 21 -1.69 28.35 -53.76
N PHE A 22 -2.08 27.09 -53.73
CA PHE A 22 -2.81 26.42 -52.65
C PHE A 22 -2.11 26.62 -51.29
N VAL A 23 -2.84 27.14 -50.31
CA VAL A 23 -2.59 26.81 -48.90
C VAL A 23 -3.92 26.33 -48.34
N GLY A 24 -4.06 25.00 -48.31
CA GLY A 24 -5.15 24.36 -47.60
C GLY A 24 -5.14 24.85 -46.16
N CYS A 25 -6.29 25.34 -45.71
CA CYS A 25 -6.58 25.47 -44.29
C CYS A 25 -6.67 24.03 -43.77
N GLY A 26 -5.51 23.48 -43.40
CA GLY A 26 -5.42 22.26 -42.63
C GLY A 26 -6.08 22.56 -41.31
N TRP A 27 -7.31 22.06 -41.16
CA TRP A 27 -7.86 21.82 -39.84
C TRP A 27 -6.91 20.80 -39.22
N SER A 28 -5.96 21.31 -38.44
CA SER A 28 -5.15 20.48 -37.56
C SER A 28 -6.13 19.81 -36.61
N GLN A 29 -6.47 18.59 -36.98
CA GLN A 29 -6.98 17.58 -36.09
C GLN A 29 -5.95 17.48 -34.97
N GLU A 30 -6.20 18.18 -33.86
CA GLU A 30 -5.50 17.95 -32.61
C GLU A 30 -5.69 16.46 -32.32
N ASN A 31 -4.65 15.69 -32.62
CA ASN A 31 -4.59 14.28 -32.37
C ASN A 31 -4.91 14.04 -30.89
N ALA A 32 -6.13 13.58 -30.62
CA ALA A 32 -6.57 13.06 -29.34
C ALA A 32 -5.88 11.71 -28.99
N ASP A 33 -4.63 11.51 -29.43
CA ASP A 33 -4.00 10.20 -29.59
C ASP A 33 -2.63 10.07 -28.91
N SER A 34 -2.44 10.79 -27.81
CA SER A 34 -1.48 10.38 -26.77
C SER A 34 -1.98 10.84 -25.39
N ALA A 35 -3.16 10.36 -24.99
CA ALA A 35 -3.57 10.50 -23.60
C ALA A 35 -2.63 9.61 -22.75
N THR A 36 -1.73 10.25 -22.01
CA THR A 36 -0.74 9.58 -21.17
C THR A 36 -1.43 8.61 -20.21
N ALA A 37 -0.97 7.35 -20.20
CA ALA A 37 -1.54 6.32 -19.33
C ALA A 37 -1.24 6.65 -17.85
N SER A 38 -2.21 6.39 -16.98
CA SER A 38 -2.11 6.60 -15.54
C SER A 38 -2.62 5.38 -14.79
N VAL A 39 -2.20 5.18 -13.55
CA VAL A 39 -2.70 4.07 -12.73
C VAL A 39 -4.02 4.48 -12.09
N TYR A 40 -5.03 3.63 -12.27
CA TYR A 40 -6.34 3.76 -11.65
C TYR A 40 -6.58 2.57 -10.72
N ILE A 41 -7.19 2.83 -9.57
CA ILE A 41 -7.70 1.81 -8.66
C ILE A 41 -9.16 1.57 -9.01
N VAL A 42 -9.49 0.33 -9.37
CA VAL A 42 -10.83 -0.12 -9.74
C VAL A 42 -11.37 -1.02 -8.63
N THR A 43 -12.54 -0.69 -8.09
CA THR A 43 -13.25 -1.51 -7.11
C THR A 43 -14.49 -2.13 -7.75
N LEU A 44 -14.76 -3.38 -7.42
CA LEU A 44 -15.85 -4.16 -7.99
C LEU A 44 -17.02 -4.27 -7.00
N LYS A 45 -18.23 -4.46 -7.53
CA LYS A 45 -19.45 -4.57 -6.71
C LYS A 45 -19.57 -5.89 -5.96
N LYS A 46 -18.88 -6.93 -6.43
CA LYS A 46 -18.93 -8.24 -5.78
C LYS A 46 -18.17 -8.18 -4.46
N PRO A 47 -18.61 -8.93 -3.44
CA PRO A 47 -17.96 -8.94 -2.15
C PRO A 47 -16.50 -9.46 -2.25
N PRO A 48 -15.60 -9.00 -1.36
CA PRO A 48 -14.25 -9.52 -1.21
C PRO A 48 -14.26 -10.87 -0.46
N ILE A 49 -13.09 -11.51 -0.33
CA ILE A 49 -12.98 -12.82 0.33
C ILE A 49 -13.37 -12.76 1.81
N SER A 50 -13.02 -11.69 2.53
CA SER A 50 -13.37 -11.49 3.94
C SER A 50 -14.87 -11.57 4.23
N HIS A 51 -15.72 -11.23 3.26
CA HIS A 51 -17.17 -11.33 3.40
C HIS A 51 -17.66 -12.78 3.57
N PHE A 52 -16.98 -13.75 2.93
CA PHE A 52 -17.36 -15.15 3.03
C PHE A 52 -17.05 -15.74 4.42
N TYR A 53 -16.04 -15.21 5.13
CA TYR A 53 -15.77 -15.55 6.53
C TYR A 53 -16.91 -15.11 7.45
N GLY A 54 -17.41 -13.89 7.26
CA GLY A 54 -18.56 -13.38 8.01
C GLY A 54 -19.79 -14.27 7.85
N GLU A 55 -20.09 -14.74 6.63
CA GLU A 55 -21.24 -15.63 6.38
C GLU A 55 -21.08 -17.03 7.00
N LEU A 56 -19.87 -17.60 6.95
CA LEU A 56 -19.58 -18.89 7.61
C LEU A 56 -19.72 -18.81 9.13
N ARG A 57 -19.31 -17.68 9.72
CA ARG A 57 -19.41 -17.41 11.15
C ARG A 57 -20.87 -17.31 11.61
N VAL A 58 -21.72 -16.60 10.86
CA VAL A 58 -23.16 -16.48 11.16
C VAL A 58 -23.87 -17.84 11.07
N LYS A 59 -23.55 -18.66 10.06
CA LYS A 59 -24.14 -20.01 9.92
C LYS A 59 -23.77 -20.94 11.09
N ASN A 60 -22.54 -20.87 11.60
CA ASN A 60 -22.12 -21.70 12.73
C ASN A 60 -22.69 -21.21 14.09
N GLN A 61 -22.97 -19.92 14.24
CA GLN A 61 -23.63 -19.40 15.45
C GLN A 61 -25.08 -19.89 15.62
N HIS A 62 -25.81 -20.13 14.52
CA HIS A 62 -27.16 -20.69 14.59
C HIS A 62 -27.22 -22.17 15.02
N HIS A 63 -26.07 -22.85 15.16
CA HIS A 63 -25.99 -24.23 15.64
C HIS A 63 -25.47 -24.38 17.07
N SER A 64 -25.05 -23.29 17.74
CA SER A 64 -24.55 -23.34 19.12
C SER A 64 -25.44 -22.50 20.03
N THR A 65 -26.41 -23.15 20.66
CA THR A 65 -27.09 -22.60 21.84
C THR A 65 -26.43 -23.21 23.08
N ASN A 66 -25.99 -22.32 23.97
CA ASN A 66 -25.36 -22.55 25.29
C ASN A 66 -23.85 -22.80 25.34
N GLY A 67 -23.10 -21.73 25.60
CA GLY A 67 -21.74 -21.77 26.13
C GLY A 67 -21.04 -20.41 26.02
N ARG A 68 -20.44 -19.91 27.10
CA ARG A 68 -19.52 -18.75 27.04
C ARG A 68 -18.39 -19.10 26.07
N VAL A 69 -18.30 -18.40 24.94
CA VAL A 69 -17.29 -18.60 23.91
C VAL A 69 -16.01 -17.85 24.32
N THR A 70 -15.00 -18.56 24.81
CA THR A 70 -13.64 -18.03 25.04
C THR A 70 -12.58 -18.69 24.14
N ARG A 71 -12.99 -19.38 23.07
CA ARG A 71 -12.10 -19.84 22.01
C ARG A 71 -12.87 -19.93 20.69
N LEU A 72 -12.40 -19.19 19.69
CA LEU A 72 -12.85 -19.32 18.31
C LEU A 72 -12.02 -20.42 17.68
N ASP A 73 -12.48 -21.67 17.78
CA ASP A 73 -11.85 -22.77 17.05
C ASP A 73 -12.36 -22.73 15.60
N LEU A 74 -11.52 -22.21 14.69
CA LEU A 74 -11.78 -22.20 13.25
C LEU A 74 -11.19 -23.46 12.59
N PRO A 75 -11.86 -24.09 11.60
CA PRO A 75 -11.37 -25.35 11.02
C PRO A 75 -10.08 -25.17 10.22
N SER A 76 -9.17 -26.14 10.29
CA SER A 76 -7.85 -26.18 9.61
C SER A 76 -7.87 -26.11 8.07
N ASN A 77 -9.05 -26.01 7.43
CA ASN A 77 -9.24 -25.97 5.97
C ASN A 77 -9.35 -24.55 5.39
N VAL A 78 -9.24 -23.52 6.22
CA VAL A 78 -9.38 -22.11 5.88
C VAL A 78 -8.33 -21.63 4.86
N SER A 79 -7.07 -22.00 5.05
CA SER A 79 -5.96 -21.64 4.16
C SER A 79 -6.10 -22.19 2.73
N HIS A 80 -6.68 -23.39 2.57
CA HIS A 80 -6.93 -24.00 1.27
C HIS A 80 -8.09 -23.32 0.52
N ILE A 81 -9.13 -22.93 1.26
CA ILE A 81 -10.28 -22.19 0.73
C ILE A 81 -9.87 -20.76 0.32
N ASP A 82 -9.02 -20.09 1.12
CA ASP A 82 -8.46 -18.77 0.78
C ASP A 82 -7.65 -18.79 -0.50
N ARG A 83 -6.79 -19.81 -0.68
CA ARG A 83 -5.95 -19.92 -1.86
C ARG A 83 -6.77 -20.20 -3.13
N MET A 84 -7.85 -20.97 -3.01
CA MET A 84 -8.78 -21.20 -4.13
C MET A 84 -9.64 -19.98 -4.45
N ASN A 85 -10.14 -19.27 -3.43
CA ASN A 85 -10.96 -18.07 -3.62
C ASN A 85 -10.13 -16.88 -4.14
N GLY A 86 -8.88 -16.72 -3.70
CA GLY A 86 -7.93 -15.71 -4.22
C GLY A 86 -7.62 -15.90 -5.70
N SER A 87 -7.41 -17.15 -6.12
CA SER A 87 -7.22 -17.51 -7.54
C SER A 87 -8.48 -17.19 -8.36
N TYR A 88 -9.67 -17.54 -7.84
CA TYR A 88 -10.94 -17.24 -8.51
C TYR A 88 -11.18 -15.73 -8.68
N VAL A 89 -11.00 -14.93 -7.62
CA VAL A 89 -11.17 -13.47 -7.68
C VAL A 89 -10.17 -12.84 -8.66
N SER A 90 -8.91 -13.29 -8.64
CA SER A 90 -7.89 -12.82 -9.59
C SER A 90 -8.25 -13.14 -11.04
N GLN A 91 -8.75 -14.36 -11.33
CA GLN A 91 -9.22 -14.73 -12.66
C GLN A 91 -10.43 -13.90 -13.11
N MET A 92 -11.31 -13.54 -12.17
CA MET A 92 -12.44 -12.66 -12.45
C MET A 92 -11.96 -11.27 -12.86
N HIS A 93 -10.94 -10.72 -12.20
CA HIS A 93 -10.32 -9.44 -12.60
C HIS A 93 -9.77 -9.51 -14.02
N ASP A 94 -9.01 -10.55 -14.34
CA ASP A 94 -8.41 -10.74 -15.66
C ASP A 94 -9.47 -10.94 -16.75
N SER A 95 -10.57 -11.61 -16.42
CA SER A 95 -11.71 -11.78 -17.32
C SER A 95 -12.42 -10.44 -17.58
N LEU A 96 -12.61 -9.61 -16.54
CA LEU A 96 -13.20 -8.28 -16.70
C LEU A 96 -12.33 -7.38 -17.58
N LEU A 97 -11.03 -7.30 -17.30
CA LEU A 97 -10.07 -6.50 -18.08
C LEU A 97 -10.05 -6.92 -19.56
N ARG A 98 -9.94 -8.22 -19.84
CA ARG A 98 -9.95 -8.75 -21.22
C ARG A 98 -11.25 -8.45 -21.97
N ARG A 99 -12.40 -8.46 -21.30
CA ARG A 99 -13.69 -8.14 -21.92
C ARG A 99 -13.87 -6.64 -22.13
N ALA A 100 -13.49 -5.82 -21.15
CA ALA A 100 -13.72 -4.39 -21.17
C ALA A 100 -12.77 -3.64 -22.11
N LEU A 101 -11.52 -4.11 -22.23
CA LEU A 101 -10.44 -3.48 -23.01
C LEU A 101 -9.97 -4.41 -24.15
N ARG A 102 -10.91 -5.12 -24.78
CA ARG A 102 -10.60 -6.15 -25.78
C ARG A 102 -9.79 -5.57 -26.94
N GLY A 103 -8.59 -6.10 -27.16
CA GLY A 103 -7.70 -5.66 -28.24
C GLY A 103 -6.90 -4.40 -27.91
N GLU A 104 -7.04 -3.86 -26.70
CA GLU A 104 -6.29 -2.69 -26.24
C GLU A 104 -5.15 -3.10 -25.30
N LYS A 105 -4.06 -2.34 -25.30
CA LYS A 105 -2.95 -2.56 -24.37
C LYS A 105 -3.29 -1.97 -23.00
N TYR A 106 -3.00 -2.73 -21.95
CA TYR A 106 -3.11 -2.31 -20.56
C TYR A 106 -2.13 -3.12 -19.70
N LEU A 107 -1.80 -2.62 -18.50
CA LEU A 107 -0.98 -3.34 -17.53
C LEU A 107 -1.72 -3.40 -16.19
N LYS A 108 -2.04 -4.61 -15.71
CA LYS A 108 -2.55 -4.80 -14.34
C LYS A 108 -1.37 -4.68 -13.38
N VAL A 109 -1.45 -3.72 -12.47
CA VAL A 109 -0.40 -3.40 -11.49
C VAL A 109 -0.54 -4.26 -10.25
N CYS A 110 -1.75 -4.28 -9.67
CA CYS A 110 -2.06 -5.04 -8.46
C CYS A 110 -3.45 -5.68 -8.56
N SER A 111 -3.66 -6.73 -7.78
CA SER A 111 -4.96 -7.37 -7.59
C SER A 111 -5.23 -7.42 -6.08
N TYR A 112 -6.38 -6.91 -5.66
CA TYR A 112 -6.85 -6.89 -4.27
C TYR A 112 -7.99 -7.88 -4.16
N HIS A 113 -7.92 -8.81 -3.22
CA HIS A 113 -8.94 -9.86 -3.12
C HIS A 113 -9.44 -10.10 -1.70
N TYR A 114 -8.67 -9.73 -0.67
CA TYR A 114 -8.99 -10.11 0.70
C TYR A 114 -9.98 -9.15 1.36
N LEU A 115 -9.64 -7.86 1.46
CA LEU A 115 -10.48 -6.80 2.02
C LEU A 115 -11.26 -6.02 0.97
N ILE A 116 -10.65 -5.82 -0.18
CA ILE A 116 -11.25 -5.07 -1.29
C ILE A 116 -11.26 -5.99 -2.49
N ASN A 117 -12.41 -6.09 -3.17
CA ASN A 117 -12.50 -6.78 -4.44
C ASN A 117 -12.18 -5.77 -5.55
N GLY A 118 -10.95 -5.82 -6.08
CA GLY A 118 -10.52 -4.81 -7.03
C GLY A 118 -9.12 -5.02 -7.58
N PHE A 119 -8.66 -4.08 -8.38
CA PHE A 119 -7.32 -4.10 -8.96
C PHE A 119 -6.84 -2.69 -9.29
N ALA A 120 -5.52 -2.51 -9.33
CA ALA A 120 -4.89 -1.33 -9.92
C ALA A 120 -4.45 -1.64 -11.34
N VAL A 121 -4.67 -0.71 -12.27
CA VAL A 121 -4.35 -0.89 -13.69
C VAL A 121 -3.82 0.41 -14.31
N LEU A 122 -2.74 0.31 -15.09
CA LEU A 122 -2.22 1.38 -15.92
C LEU A 122 -2.99 1.41 -17.24
N VAL A 123 -3.76 2.49 -17.45
CA VAL A 123 -4.64 2.68 -18.59
C VAL A 123 -4.76 4.16 -18.98
N THR A 124 -5.21 4.43 -20.20
CA THR A 124 -5.55 5.80 -20.62
C THR A 124 -6.85 6.27 -19.97
N PRO A 125 -7.12 7.59 -19.90
CA PRO A 125 -8.41 8.11 -19.42
C PRO A 125 -9.63 7.53 -20.17
N LEU A 126 -9.50 7.30 -21.48
CA LEU A 126 -10.59 6.69 -22.28
C LEU A 126 -10.85 5.24 -21.88
N GLN A 127 -9.80 4.47 -21.61
CA GLN A 127 -9.91 3.11 -21.10
C GLN A 127 -10.49 3.07 -19.68
N ALA A 128 -10.08 3.99 -18.81
CA ALA A 128 -10.67 4.16 -17.48
C ALA A 128 -12.18 4.45 -17.58
N PHE A 129 -12.60 5.30 -18.51
CA PHE A 129 -14.02 5.56 -18.77
C PHE A 129 -14.76 4.31 -19.28
N LYS A 130 -14.16 3.50 -20.17
CA LYS A 130 -14.73 2.21 -20.60
C LYS A 130 -14.94 1.26 -19.42
N LEU A 131 -13.97 1.19 -18.50
CA LEU A 131 -14.06 0.39 -17.28
C LEU A 131 -15.16 0.91 -16.35
N ALA A 132 -15.27 2.22 -16.14
CA ALA A 132 -16.29 2.85 -15.29
C ALA A 132 -17.73 2.47 -15.67
N ARG A 133 -17.98 2.24 -16.98
CA ARG A 133 -19.32 1.90 -17.50
C ARG A 133 -19.66 0.41 -17.38
N ARG A 134 -18.72 -0.44 -16.93
CA ARG A 134 -18.98 -1.86 -16.73
C ARG A 134 -19.90 -2.06 -15.53
N ARG A 135 -20.91 -2.93 -15.68
CA ARG A 135 -21.88 -3.20 -14.60
C ARG A 135 -21.21 -3.76 -13.35
N GLU A 136 -20.11 -4.49 -13.55
CA GLU A 136 -19.29 -5.12 -12.52
C GLU A 136 -18.49 -4.11 -11.67
N VAL A 137 -18.19 -2.92 -12.21
CA VAL A 137 -17.38 -1.89 -11.55
C VAL A 137 -18.26 -1.05 -10.63
N SER A 138 -17.79 -0.87 -9.39
CA SER A 138 -18.43 -0.02 -8.38
C SER A 138 -17.88 1.40 -8.45
N ASN A 139 -16.56 1.53 -8.41
CA ASN A 139 -15.87 2.81 -8.45
C ASN A 139 -14.53 2.68 -9.18
N ILE A 140 -14.07 3.78 -9.77
CA ILE A 140 -12.74 3.93 -10.36
C ILE A 140 -12.15 5.27 -9.93
N VAL A 141 -10.95 5.25 -9.37
CA VAL A 141 -10.27 6.45 -8.89
C VAL A 141 -8.84 6.50 -9.41
N LEU A 142 -8.36 7.71 -9.69
CA LEU A 142 -6.96 7.92 -10.03
C LEU A 142 -6.11 7.65 -8.78
N ASP A 143 -5.04 6.89 -8.94
CA ASP A 143 -4.12 6.58 -7.84
C ASP A 143 -3.28 7.83 -7.48
N PHE A 144 -3.09 8.06 -6.18
CA PHE A 144 -2.56 9.31 -5.61
C PHE A 144 -1.42 9.04 -4.62
N SER A 145 -0.60 10.07 -4.36
CA SER A 145 0.55 9.97 -3.46
C SER A 145 0.15 10.08 -1.99
N VAL A 146 0.82 9.31 -1.13
CA VAL A 146 0.69 9.33 0.33
C VAL A 146 2.05 9.65 0.98
N ARG A 147 2.03 10.18 2.21
CA ARG A 147 3.23 10.51 2.99
C ARG A 147 3.14 9.95 4.41
N THR A 148 4.29 9.77 5.05
CA THR A 148 4.39 9.38 6.46
C THR A 148 3.77 10.46 7.35
N ALA A 149 3.15 10.04 8.46
CA ALA A 149 2.62 10.92 9.48
C ALA A 149 2.77 10.24 10.86
N THR A 150 3.54 10.83 11.78
CA THR A 150 3.59 10.38 13.18
C THR A 150 3.90 11.54 14.15
N THR A 151 3.47 11.38 15.40
CA THR A 151 3.80 12.23 16.56
C THR A 151 4.14 11.35 17.79
N HIS A 152 4.74 11.98 18.81
CA HIS A 152 5.53 11.42 19.94
C HIS A 152 4.82 10.50 21.00
N THR A 153 5.64 10.05 21.97
CA THR A 153 5.89 8.72 22.58
C THR A 153 5.09 8.32 23.88
N PRO A 154 5.33 7.13 24.53
CA PRO A 154 4.51 6.51 25.60
C PRO A 154 4.54 7.15 26.98
N GLU A 155 5.62 7.81 27.36
CA GLU A 155 5.79 8.29 28.74
C GLU A 155 4.76 9.35 29.09
N PHE A 156 4.30 10.09 28.07
CA PHE A 156 3.14 10.95 28.15
C PHE A 156 1.86 10.22 28.61
N LEU A 157 1.73 8.92 28.31
CA LEU A 157 0.56 8.09 28.57
C LEU A 157 0.61 7.32 29.90
N GLY A 158 1.70 7.39 30.69
CA GLY A 158 1.77 6.80 32.03
C GLY A 158 1.71 5.26 32.10
N LEU A 159 1.95 4.56 30.99
CA LEU A 159 1.78 3.09 30.88
C LEU A 159 2.53 2.23 31.91
N PRO A 160 3.77 2.55 32.32
CA PRO A 160 4.50 1.72 33.29
C PRO A 160 3.79 1.56 34.65
N ARG A 161 2.94 2.51 35.03
CA ARG A 161 2.11 2.45 36.25
C ARG A 161 0.62 2.24 35.94
N GLY A 162 0.25 2.15 34.66
CA GLY A 162 -1.11 2.04 34.15
C GLY A 162 -1.42 0.63 33.63
N ALA A 163 -1.88 0.55 32.39
CA ALA A 163 -2.37 -0.69 31.77
C ALA A 163 -1.40 -1.89 31.91
N TRP A 164 -0.08 -1.67 31.82
CA TRP A 164 0.90 -2.74 32.00
C TRP A 164 0.87 -3.34 33.41
N ALA A 165 0.79 -2.51 34.45
CA ALA A 165 0.79 -2.99 35.83
C ALA A 165 -0.50 -3.78 36.17
N GLN A 166 -1.60 -3.47 35.50
CA GLN A 166 -2.90 -4.12 35.68
C GLN A 166 -2.97 -5.47 34.95
N GLU A 167 -2.26 -5.63 33.82
CA GLU A 167 -2.33 -6.79 32.92
C GLU A 167 -1.09 -7.71 32.97
N GLY A 168 -0.37 -7.74 34.11
CA GLY A 168 0.74 -8.69 34.34
C GLY A 168 2.16 -8.17 34.07
N GLY A 169 2.30 -6.89 33.74
CA GLY A 169 3.58 -6.20 33.54
C GLY A 169 4.07 -6.18 32.09
N TYR A 170 5.23 -5.57 31.86
CA TYR A 170 5.81 -5.46 30.51
C TYR A 170 6.19 -6.83 29.90
N ARG A 171 6.38 -7.87 30.72
CA ARG A 171 6.79 -9.21 30.28
C ARG A 171 5.70 -9.96 29.50
N THR A 172 4.45 -9.53 29.59
CA THR A 172 3.31 -10.16 28.88
C THR A 172 2.56 -9.14 28.03
N ALA A 173 2.98 -7.86 28.04
CA ALA A 173 2.29 -6.78 27.35
C ALA A 173 2.32 -6.99 25.83
N GLY A 174 1.16 -7.39 25.29
CA GLY A 174 0.96 -7.71 23.87
C GLY A 174 1.39 -9.12 23.48
N GLU A 175 1.66 -10.02 24.42
CA GLU A 175 1.98 -11.42 24.12
C GLU A 175 0.89 -12.07 23.25
N GLY A 176 1.30 -12.80 22.22
CA GLY A 176 0.38 -13.44 21.26
C GLY A 176 -0.27 -12.47 20.27
N VAL A 177 -0.03 -11.17 20.39
CA VAL A 177 -0.50 -10.15 19.43
C VAL A 177 0.58 -9.92 18.39
N VAL A 178 0.19 -9.84 17.11
CA VAL A 178 1.07 -9.39 16.03
C VAL A 178 0.60 -8.01 15.57
N ILE A 179 1.50 -7.03 15.55
CA ILE A 179 1.21 -5.67 15.10
C ILE A 179 1.74 -5.50 13.67
N GLY A 180 0.84 -5.18 12.74
CA GLY A 180 1.17 -4.90 11.34
C GLY A 180 1.54 -3.42 11.12
N PHE A 181 2.70 -3.17 10.51
CA PHE A 181 3.20 -1.83 10.18
C PHE A 181 3.22 -1.62 8.67
N ILE A 182 2.47 -0.63 8.19
CA ILE A 182 2.52 -0.17 6.79
C ILE A 182 3.27 1.15 6.76
N ASP A 183 4.57 1.08 6.48
CA ASP A 183 5.49 2.20 6.67
C ASP A 183 6.69 2.14 5.68
N THR A 184 7.85 2.69 6.04
CA THR A 184 9.07 2.73 5.22
C THR A 184 9.93 1.46 5.28
N GLY A 185 9.48 0.46 6.03
CA GLY A 185 10.17 -0.82 6.22
C GLY A 185 10.62 -1.02 7.66
N ILE A 186 11.60 -1.91 7.83
CA ILE A 186 12.26 -2.12 9.13
C ILE A 186 13.75 -2.41 8.96
N ASP A 187 14.57 -1.90 9.89
CA ASP A 187 15.92 -2.41 10.11
C ASP A 187 15.84 -3.64 11.03
N PRO A 188 16.01 -4.86 10.49
CA PRO A 188 15.88 -6.09 11.28
C PRO A 188 17.02 -6.27 12.29
N THR A 189 18.12 -5.52 12.14
CA THR A 189 19.30 -5.63 13.02
C THR A 189 19.17 -4.79 14.28
N HIS A 190 18.15 -3.93 14.37
CA HIS A 190 17.97 -3.04 15.50
C HIS A 190 17.69 -3.84 16.80
N PRO A 191 18.37 -3.53 17.93
CA PRO A 191 18.25 -4.32 19.17
C PRO A 191 16.81 -4.47 19.71
N SER A 192 15.96 -3.48 19.45
CA SER A 192 14.52 -3.50 19.79
C SER A 192 13.73 -4.65 19.16
N PHE A 193 14.27 -5.33 18.15
CA PHE A 193 13.59 -6.41 17.43
C PHE A 193 14.29 -7.76 17.57
N SER A 194 15.23 -7.88 18.51
CA SER A 194 15.92 -9.14 18.78
C SER A 194 15.03 -10.15 19.52
N ASP A 195 15.22 -11.44 19.29
CA ASP A 195 14.54 -12.54 19.99
C ASP A 195 15.51 -13.44 20.78
N ASN A 196 16.73 -12.93 21.01
CA ASN A 196 17.87 -13.64 21.60
C ASN A 196 17.93 -13.57 23.13
N SER A 197 16.95 -12.95 23.79
CA SER A 197 16.98 -12.86 25.25
C SER A 197 16.52 -14.20 25.86
N HIS A 198 17.36 -14.78 26.72
CA HIS A 198 17.03 -16.01 27.45
C HIS A 198 15.82 -15.86 28.39
N GLU A 199 15.44 -14.62 28.72
CA GLU A 199 14.36 -14.30 29.64
C GLU A 199 12.99 -14.08 28.96
N GLN A 200 12.96 -13.87 27.64
CA GLN A 200 11.73 -13.56 26.89
C GLN A 200 11.55 -14.55 25.74
N THR A 201 10.54 -15.41 25.87
CA THR A 201 10.08 -16.26 24.79
C THR A 201 9.06 -15.51 23.94
N TYR A 202 9.20 -15.58 22.62
CA TYR A 202 8.25 -15.05 21.65
C TYR A 202 7.51 -16.22 20.98
N PRO A 203 6.47 -16.80 21.60
CA PRO A 203 5.70 -17.86 20.97
C PRO A 203 4.88 -17.27 19.81
N VAL A 204 5.35 -17.47 18.57
CA VAL A 204 4.63 -17.00 17.39
C VAL A 204 3.24 -17.66 17.36
N PRO A 205 2.15 -16.90 17.20
CA PRO A 205 0.81 -17.47 17.16
C PRO A 205 0.69 -18.51 16.04
N GLU A 206 0.14 -19.69 16.36
CA GLU A 206 0.07 -20.84 15.41
C GLU A 206 -0.67 -20.51 14.10
N HIS A 207 -1.56 -19.53 14.14
CA HIS A 207 -2.39 -19.08 13.02
C HIS A 207 -1.76 -17.95 12.20
N PHE A 208 -0.64 -17.38 12.65
CA PHE A 208 0.02 -16.32 11.87
C PHE A 208 0.76 -16.93 10.67
N SER A 209 0.32 -16.56 9.46
CA SER A 209 0.80 -17.12 8.19
C SER A 209 1.68 -16.16 7.39
N GLY A 210 2.35 -15.23 8.08
CA GLY A 210 3.18 -14.22 7.43
C GLY A 210 4.40 -14.78 6.70
N ILE A 211 4.82 -14.07 5.66
CA ILE A 211 6.00 -14.41 4.86
C ILE A 211 7.12 -13.44 5.20
N CYS A 212 8.33 -13.97 5.35
CA CYS A 212 9.55 -13.17 5.34
C CYS A 212 10.11 -13.15 3.92
N GLU A 213 9.95 -12.03 3.23
CA GLU A 213 10.53 -11.82 1.91
C GLU A 213 12.06 -11.78 2.00
N VAL A 214 12.73 -12.53 1.13
CA VAL A 214 14.19 -12.59 1.07
C VAL A 214 14.70 -11.86 -0.16
N THR A 215 15.55 -10.87 0.04
CA THR A 215 16.20 -10.08 -1.01
C THR A 215 17.68 -9.87 -0.69
N GLN A 216 18.44 -9.25 -1.59
CA GLN A 216 19.85 -8.92 -1.36
C GLN A 216 20.04 -8.06 -0.08
N ASP A 217 19.21 -7.03 0.10
CA ASP A 217 19.29 -6.12 1.25
C ASP A 217 18.46 -6.58 2.46
N PHE A 218 17.85 -7.76 2.39
CA PHE A 218 17.03 -8.33 3.44
C PHE A 218 17.19 -9.87 3.39
N PRO A 219 18.37 -10.38 3.77
CA PRO A 219 18.74 -11.77 3.57
C PRO A 219 17.93 -12.72 4.47
N SER A 220 18.01 -14.02 4.18
CA SER A 220 17.46 -15.07 5.03
C SER A 220 17.99 -14.91 6.48
N GLY A 221 17.08 -15.03 7.45
CA GLY A 221 17.38 -14.78 8.87
C GLY A 221 17.13 -13.35 9.35
N SER A 222 16.69 -12.44 8.46
CA SER A 222 16.27 -11.08 8.86
C SER A 222 14.98 -11.09 9.70
N CYS A 223 14.06 -12.02 9.44
CA CYS A 223 12.95 -12.29 10.34
C CYS A 223 13.35 -13.29 11.42
N ASN A 224 12.74 -13.15 12.59
CA ASN A 224 12.96 -13.97 13.77
C ASN A 224 11.62 -14.15 14.52
N ARG A 225 11.63 -14.57 15.79
CA ARG A 225 10.37 -14.72 16.53
C ARG A 225 9.72 -13.39 16.94
N LYS A 226 10.44 -12.29 16.92
CA LYS A 226 9.93 -10.94 17.19
C LYS A 226 9.39 -10.28 15.91
N LEU A 227 10.20 -10.22 14.87
CA LEU A 227 9.82 -9.81 13.51
C LEU A 227 9.42 -11.05 12.70
N VAL A 228 8.13 -11.34 12.68
CA VAL A 228 7.58 -12.62 12.17
C VAL A 228 7.21 -12.57 10.68
N GLY A 229 7.13 -11.37 10.09
CA GLY A 229 6.83 -11.21 8.67
C GLY A 229 7.32 -9.87 8.13
N ALA A 230 7.76 -9.86 6.88
CA ALA A 230 8.31 -8.67 6.25
C ALA A 230 8.10 -8.76 4.73
N ARG A 231 7.51 -7.73 4.13
CA ARG A 231 7.27 -7.64 2.68
C ARG A 231 7.30 -6.19 2.19
N HIS A 232 7.61 -5.97 0.92
CA HIS A 232 7.53 -4.64 0.30
C HIS A 232 6.53 -4.56 -0.87
N PHE A 233 6.11 -3.33 -1.17
CA PHE A 233 5.13 -2.98 -2.19
C PHE A 233 5.57 -1.70 -2.91
N ALA A 234 5.95 -1.82 -4.18
CA ALA A 234 6.38 -0.70 -5.03
C ALA A 234 5.91 -0.83 -6.49
N ALA A 235 4.95 -1.71 -6.77
CA ALA A 235 4.53 -2.01 -8.13
C ALA A 235 4.00 -0.75 -8.84
N SER A 236 3.25 0.09 -8.12
CA SER A 236 2.71 1.35 -8.64
C SER A 236 3.80 2.38 -8.91
N ALA A 237 4.79 2.48 -8.00
CA ALA A 237 5.96 3.36 -8.17
C ALA A 237 6.87 2.94 -9.34
N ILE A 238 7.13 1.63 -9.47
CA ILE A 238 7.94 1.06 -10.56
C ILE A 238 7.23 1.26 -11.91
N THR A 239 5.92 1.00 -11.97
CA THR A 239 5.13 1.16 -13.21
C THR A 239 5.14 2.60 -13.72
N ARG A 240 5.23 3.58 -12.82
CA ARG A 240 5.34 5.01 -13.18
C ARG A 240 6.76 5.45 -13.57
N GLY A 241 7.77 4.60 -13.37
CA GLY A 241 9.17 4.98 -13.54
C GLY A 241 9.69 5.94 -12.47
N ILE A 242 9.03 6.03 -11.31
CA ILE A 242 9.42 6.92 -10.20
C ILE A 242 10.41 6.21 -9.27
N PHE A 243 10.29 4.88 -9.16
CA PHE A 243 11.16 4.07 -8.31
C PHE A 243 12.62 4.11 -8.80
N ASN A 244 13.55 4.48 -7.93
CA ASN A 244 14.96 4.54 -8.26
C ASN A 244 15.76 3.50 -7.46
N ALA A 245 16.12 2.38 -8.10
CA ALA A 245 16.86 1.29 -7.45
C ALA A 245 18.26 1.66 -6.91
N THR A 246 18.80 2.84 -7.24
CA THR A 246 20.06 3.34 -6.63
C THR A 246 19.85 4.06 -5.31
N LYS A 247 18.62 4.45 -5.00
CA LYS A 247 18.25 5.23 -3.81
C LYS A 247 17.21 4.52 -2.94
N ASP A 248 16.37 3.70 -3.56
CA ASP A 248 15.25 3.01 -2.94
C ASP A 248 15.50 1.49 -2.95
N TYR A 249 15.18 0.84 -1.83
CA TYR A 249 15.33 -0.61 -1.70
C TYR A 249 14.02 -1.33 -2.04
N ALA A 250 14.05 -2.15 -3.09
CA ALA A 250 12.96 -3.07 -3.43
C ALA A 250 13.02 -4.31 -2.51
N SER A 251 12.94 -4.03 -1.21
CA SER A 251 13.03 -4.99 -0.11
C SER A 251 12.32 -4.43 1.13
N PRO A 252 12.01 -5.28 2.13
CA PRO A 252 11.44 -4.80 3.39
C PRO A 252 12.36 -3.90 4.22
N PHE A 253 13.65 -3.79 3.86
CA PHE A 253 14.63 -2.98 4.57
C PHE A 253 14.24 -1.51 4.63
N ASP A 254 14.41 -0.90 5.80
CA ASP A 254 14.13 0.52 6.00
C ASP A 254 15.28 1.42 5.53
N GLY A 255 15.08 2.09 4.40
CA GLY A 255 16.03 3.08 3.89
C GLY A 255 15.81 4.50 4.44
N ASP A 256 14.76 4.71 5.24
CA ASP A 256 14.37 6.03 5.76
C ASP A 256 14.61 6.16 7.27
N GLY A 257 14.17 5.17 8.04
CA GLY A 257 14.22 5.11 9.49
C GLY A 257 12.86 5.32 10.16
N HIS A 258 11.87 5.90 9.47
CA HIS A 258 10.55 6.18 10.04
C HIS A 258 9.81 4.90 10.48
N GLY A 259 9.83 3.85 9.66
CA GLY A 259 9.21 2.57 9.95
C GLY A 259 9.86 1.86 11.15
N THR A 260 11.19 1.84 11.20
CA THR A 260 11.98 1.32 12.33
C THR A 260 11.65 2.06 13.62
N HIS A 261 11.62 3.39 13.57
CA HIS A 261 11.29 4.24 14.71
C HIS A 261 9.85 3.97 15.19
N THR A 262 8.88 3.95 14.27
CA THR A 262 7.46 3.70 14.57
C THR A 262 7.24 2.30 15.16
N ALA A 263 7.86 1.27 14.57
CA ALA A 263 7.81 -0.10 15.08
C ALA A 263 8.42 -0.24 16.47
N SER A 264 9.53 0.45 16.75
CA SER A 264 10.15 0.43 18.09
C SER A 264 9.31 1.13 19.15
N ILE A 265 8.60 2.21 18.82
CA ILE A 265 7.66 2.88 19.73
C ILE A 265 6.48 1.97 20.08
N ALA A 266 5.92 1.26 19.10
CA ALA A 266 4.75 0.43 19.33
C ALA A 266 5.11 -0.90 19.98
N ALA A 267 6.15 -1.58 19.49
CA ALA A 267 6.42 -2.98 19.78
C ALA A 267 7.90 -3.27 20.09
N GLY A 268 8.76 -2.25 20.24
CA GLY A 268 10.16 -2.49 20.58
C GLY A 268 10.32 -3.19 21.93
N ASN A 269 11.33 -4.06 22.04
CA ASN A 269 11.67 -4.73 23.29
C ASN A 269 11.88 -3.72 24.41
N HIS A 270 11.54 -4.13 25.63
CA HIS A 270 11.76 -3.32 26.82
C HIS A 270 13.24 -3.31 27.22
N GLY A 271 13.73 -2.18 27.73
CA GLY A 271 15.05 -2.10 28.35
C GLY A 271 16.19 -1.87 27.37
N ILE A 272 15.91 -1.39 26.16
CA ILE A 272 16.93 -1.17 25.13
C ILE A 272 17.67 0.15 25.40
N PRO A 273 18.99 0.15 25.64
CA PRO A 273 19.73 1.39 25.90
C PRO A 273 19.66 2.36 24.71
N VAL A 274 19.32 3.62 24.98
CA VAL A 274 19.28 4.70 23.99
C VAL A 274 20.59 5.46 24.06
N ILE A 275 21.44 5.27 23.06
CA ILE A 275 22.74 5.93 22.97
C ILE A 275 22.79 6.78 21.70
N VAL A 276 22.91 8.10 21.84
CA VAL A 276 23.01 9.05 20.72
C VAL A 276 24.27 9.87 20.88
N ALA A 277 25.14 9.86 19.85
CA ALA A 277 26.43 10.56 19.87
C ALA A 277 27.30 10.23 21.10
N GLY A 278 27.23 8.99 21.60
CA GLY A 278 27.96 8.54 22.79
C GLY A 278 27.33 8.89 24.14
N HIS A 279 26.19 9.58 24.16
CA HIS A 279 25.45 9.92 25.37
C HIS A 279 24.30 8.94 25.61
N ASN A 280 24.14 8.49 26.86
CA ASN A 280 23.07 7.59 27.28
C ASN A 280 21.84 8.39 27.74
N PHE A 281 20.69 8.15 27.11
CA PHE A 281 19.41 8.80 27.37
C PHE A 281 18.43 7.91 28.15
N GLY A 282 18.91 6.80 28.71
CA GLY A 282 18.10 5.81 29.42
C GLY A 282 17.75 4.62 28.54
N ASN A 283 16.67 3.92 28.91
CA ASN A 283 16.24 2.71 28.23
C ASN A 283 14.90 2.95 27.53
N ALA A 284 14.82 2.60 26.25
CA ALA A 284 13.61 2.59 25.46
C ALA A 284 12.79 1.32 25.70
N SER A 285 11.49 1.44 25.44
CA SER A 285 10.52 0.34 25.42
C SER A 285 9.40 0.69 24.45
N GLY A 286 8.91 -0.31 23.73
CA GLY A 286 7.64 -0.19 23.02
C GLY A 286 6.44 -0.18 23.96
N MET A 287 5.25 0.18 23.43
CA MET A 287 3.94 0.06 24.10
C MET A 287 3.58 -1.40 24.44
N ALA A 288 3.95 -2.32 23.56
CA ALA A 288 3.66 -3.74 23.63
C ALA A 288 4.95 -4.52 23.40
N PRO A 289 5.90 -4.48 24.36
CA PRO A 289 7.23 -5.04 24.16
C PRO A 289 7.25 -6.55 23.93
N HIS A 290 6.18 -7.27 24.27
CA HIS A 290 6.05 -8.71 24.02
C HIS A 290 5.22 -9.08 22.77
N SER A 291 4.75 -8.10 22.00
CA SER A 291 4.07 -8.37 20.73
C SER A 291 5.04 -8.76 19.63
N HIS A 292 4.53 -9.45 18.62
CA HIS A 292 5.24 -9.69 17.36
C HIS A 292 5.04 -8.51 16.39
N ILE A 293 5.90 -8.45 15.39
CA ILE A 293 5.95 -7.38 14.38
C ILE A 293 5.80 -8.02 13.01
N ALA A 294 4.91 -7.48 12.18
CA ALA A 294 4.83 -7.78 10.75
C ALA A 294 4.93 -6.47 9.95
N VAL A 295 5.82 -6.42 8.96
CA VAL A 295 6.13 -5.18 8.23
C VAL A 295 5.71 -5.29 6.77
N TYR A 296 5.04 -4.25 6.29
CA TYR A 296 4.56 -4.11 4.93
C TYR A 296 5.02 -2.76 4.40
N LYS A 297 6.24 -2.73 3.85
CA LYS A 297 6.81 -1.50 3.31
C LYS A 297 6.04 -1.03 2.08
N ALA A 298 5.38 0.12 2.19
CA ALA A 298 4.68 0.76 1.08
C ALA A 298 5.07 2.25 0.90
N LEU A 299 5.94 2.74 1.80
CA LEU A 299 6.47 4.10 1.77
C LEU A 299 7.98 4.08 1.54
N TYR A 300 8.47 5.12 0.89
CA TYR A 300 9.83 5.28 0.43
C TYR A 300 10.26 6.72 0.64
N LYS A 301 11.50 6.90 1.08
CA LYS A 301 12.07 8.21 1.41
C LYS A 301 11.95 9.24 0.28
N SER A 302 12.17 8.80 -0.95
CA SER A 302 12.28 9.68 -2.11
C SER A 302 10.93 10.21 -2.62
N PHE A 303 9.83 9.46 -2.43
CA PHE A 303 8.53 9.78 -3.03
C PHE A 303 7.31 9.55 -2.11
N GLY A 304 7.50 9.11 -0.87
CA GLY A 304 6.41 8.65 -0.01
C GLY A 304 5.89 7.31 -0.53
N GLY A 305 4.61 7.23 -0.86
CA GLY A 305 4.04 6.02 -1.50
C GLY A 305 2.88 6.35 -2.42
N PHE A 306 2.27 5.31 -2.99
CA PHE A 306 1.05 5.41 -3.79
C PHE A 306 -0.07 4.63 -3.14
N ALA A 307 -1.30 5.13 -3.23
CA ALA A 307 -2.47 4.48 -2.64
C ALA A 307 -2.63 3.03 -3.14
N ALA A 308 -2.31 2.74 -4.41
CA ALA A 308 -2.37 1.38 -4.93
C ALA A 308 -1.41 0.40 -4.23
N ASP A 309 -0.20 0.84 -3.88
CA ASP A 309 0.79 0.03 -3.15
C ASP A 309 0.40 -0.10 -1.68
N VAL A 310 -0.12 0.97 -1.06
CA VAL A 310 -0.64 0.94 0.32
C VAL A 310 -1.85 0.02 0.44
N VAL A 311 -2.79 0.08 -0.50
CA VAL A 311 -3.95 -0.83 -0.50
C VAL A 311 -3.52 -2.28 -0.69
N ALA A 312 -2.48 -2.54 -1.50
CA ALA A 312 -1.91 -3.88 -1.62
C ALA A 312 -1.31 -4.36 -0.28
N ALA A 313 -0.61 -3.49 0.44
CA ALA A 313 -0.07 -3.77 1.76
C ALA A 313 -1.19 -4.08 2.79
N ILE A 314 -2.27 -3.27 2.81
CA ILE A 314 -3.44 -3.48 3.67
C ILE A 314 -4.13 -4.83 3.36
N ASP A 315 -4.32 -5.14 2.08
CA ASP A 315 -4.95 -6.38 1.63
C ASP A 315 -4.10 -7.60 2.04
N GLN A 316 -2.79 -7.51 1.86
CA GLN A 316 -1.85 -8.55 2.30
C GLN A 316 -1.85 -8.71 3.81
N ALA A 317 -1.81 -7.61 4.57
CA ALA A 317 -1.79 -7.66 6.02
C ALA A 317 -2.99 -8.42 6.57
N SER A 318 -4.17 -8.10 6.04
CA SER A 318 -5.41 -8.74 6.46
C SER A 318 -5.49 -10.22 6.11
N SER A 319 -4.87 -10.64 5.00
CA SER A 319 -4.78 -12.06 4.68
C SER A 319 -3.91 -12.88 5.65
N TRP A 320 -2.92 -12.25 6.31
CA TRP A 320 -2.07 -12.92 7.31
C TRP A 320 -2.71 -12.96 8.70
N PHE A 321 -3.71 -12.10 8.94
CA PHE A 321 -4.51 -12.03 10.17
C PHE A 321 -5.91 -12.63 10.04
N GLY A 322 -6.22 -13.20 8.87
CA GLY A 322 -7.56 -13.63 8.48
C GLY A 322 -8.21 -14.69 9.35
N ASP A 323 -7.46 -15.29 10.27
CA ASP A 323 -7.98 -16.22 11.27
C ASP A 323 -8.67 -15.51 12.46
N PHE A 324 -8.71 -14.17 12.48
CA PHE A 324 -9.21 -13.38 13.63
C PHE A 324 -10.43 -12.46 13.36
N LEU A 325 -10.84 -12.22 12.11
CA LEU A 325 -12.00 -11.38 11.77
C LEU A 325 -13.27 -12.21 11.52
#